data_AF-A0A915MX63-F1
#
_entry.id   AF-A0A915MX63-F1
#
_cell.length_a   1.000
_cell.length_b   1.000
_cell.length_c   1.000
_cell.angle_alpha   90.00
_cell.angle_beta   90.00
_cell.angle_gamma   90.00
#
_symmetry.space_group_name_H-M   'P 1'
#
loop_
_entity.id
_entity.type
_entity.pdbx_description
1 polymer ?
#
loop_
_entity_poly.entity_id
_entity_poly.type
_entity_poly.pdbx_seq_one_letter_code
_entity_poly.pdbx_strand_id
1 'polypeptide(L)'
;MDSLTCEMEWKVYNFDKHEQFLKNGQFLTSKQFYNQKCPSVKWELRVYTTNSRVQQGYGPHCYTTYFADNSVSLVQVGLKDMNDSLKAKFNIYILGDNGNKSSLCGNTTLDFKNELESNKYSFTKRKTANKTIEKYSEDLFSVAHKYEVKQLMEICENYMAANIDTANFSKRCSYAELYRLSKLEKACFNYFSSKRGTFILSKEWNNFKTNNKDFAFRLLEEKQIFGEKIGK
;
A
#
# COMPACT_ATOMS: atom_id res chain seq x y z
N MET A 1 35.42 22.17 18.42
CA MET A 1 35.01 20.78 18.69
C MET A 1 34.41 20.24 17.42
N ASP A 2 34.98 19.17 16.87
CA ASP A 2 34.38 18.50 15.72
C ASP A 2 33.08 17.82 16.16
N SER A 3 31.98 18.13 15.49
CA SER A 3 30.71 17.46 15.75
C SER A 3 30.77 16.02 15.25
N LEU A 4 30.67 15.05 16.16
CA LEU A 4 30.56 13.64 15.80
C LEU A 4 29.18 13.39 15.18
N THR A 5 29.18 12.90 13.94
CA THR A 5 27.95 12.65 13.17
C THR A 5 27.80 11.16 12.88
N CYS A 6 26.57 10.65 12.92
CA CYS A 6 26.25 9.31 12.43
C CYS A 6 24.92 9.35 11.68
N GLU A 7 24.71 8.40 10.77
CA GLU A 7 23.52 8.33 9.91
C GLU A 7 23.02 6.89 9.87
N MET A 8 21.71 6.74 9.70
CA MET A 8 21.03 5.47 9.47
C MET A 8 19.97 5.66 8.40
N GLU A 9 19.95 4.77 7.41
CA GLU A 9 18.81 4.57 6.53
C GLU A 9 18.10 3.28 6.92
N TRP A 10 16.79 3.37 7.16
CA TRP A 10 15.99 2.22 7.54
C TRP A 10 14.78 2.04 6.63
N LYS A 11 14.76 0.89 5.93
CA LYS A 11 13.63 0.46 5.10
C LYS A 11 12.83 -0.62 5.82
N VAL A 12 11.54 -0.36 6.03
CA VAL A 12 10.60 -1.33 6.59
C VAL A 12 9.80 -1.97 5.46
N TYR A 13 10.05 -3.25 5.21
CA TYR A 13 9.30 -4.03 4.22
C TYR A 13 7.96 -4.48 4.78
N ASN A 14 6.92 -4.59 3.94
CA ASN A 14 5.59 -5.06 4.35
C ASN A 14 5.02 -4.31 5.57
N PHE A 15 5.21 -2.99 5.64
CA PHE A 15 4.80 -2.16 6.77
C PHE A 15 3.33 -2.37 7.19
N ASP A 16 2.41 -2.49 6.22
CA ASP A 16 0.99 -2.74 6.49
C ASP A 16 0.71 -4.10 7.14
N LYS A 17 1.55 -5.12 6.91
CA LYS A 17 1.44 -6.39 7.64
C LYS A 17 1.92 -6.22 9.08
N HIS A 18 3.03 -5.52 9.29
CA HIS A 18 3.54 -5.26 10.64
C HIS A 18 2.52 -4.49 11.50
N GLU A 19 1.88 -3.48 10.93
CA GLU A 19 0.82 -2.69 11.59
C GLU A 19 -0.34 -3.56 12.12
N GLN A 20 -0.72 -4.64 11.40
CA GLN A 20 -1.80 -5.53 11.85
C GLN A 20 -1.47 -6.29 13.14
N PHE A 21 -0.18 -6.49 13.42
CA PHE A 21 0.27 -7.22 14.61
C PHE A 21 0.68 -6.28 15.75
N LEU A 22 0.82 -4.98 15.50
CA LEU A 22 1.18 -3.99 16.51
C LEU A 22 -0.05 -3.59 17.34
N LYS A 23 0.01 -3.89 18.64
CA LYS A 23 -0.95 -3.43 19.65
C LYS A 23 -0.66 -1.99 20.05
N ASN A 24 -1.64 -1.35 20.70
CA ASN A 24 -1.46 0.01 21.20
C ASN A 24 -0.24 0.09 22.14
N GLY A 25 0.62 1.08 21.93
CA GLY A 25 1.88 1.25 22.65
C GLY A 25 3.05 0.38 22.16
N GLN A 26 2.84 -0.53 21.20
CA GLN A 26 3.94 -1.25 20.56
C GLN A 26 4.53 -0.44 19.40
N PHE A 27 5.80 -0.70 19.11
CA PHE A 27 6.57 -0.01 18.09
C PHE A 27 7.52 -0.98 17.37
N LEU A 28 7.90 -0.61 16.15
CA LEU A 28 9.02 -1.22 15.45
C LEU A 28 10.30 -0.49 15.84
N THR A 29 11.40 -1.22 15.96
CA THR A 29 12.71 -0.66 16.30
C THR A 29 13.71 -0.94 15.18
N SER A 30 14.52 0.05 14.82
CA SER A 30 15.62 -0.12 13.89
C SER A 30 16.77 -0.93 14.51
N LYS A 31 17.79 -1.24 13.70
CA LYS A 31 19.11 -1.60 14.27
C LYS A 31 19.69 -0.40 15.04
N GLN A 32 20.57 -0.70 15.99
CA GLN A 32 21.36 0.32 16.67
C GLN A 32 22.38 0.96 15.71
N PHE A 33 22.57 2.27 15.82
CA PHE A 33 23.62 3.00 15.10
C PHE A 33 24.35 3.96 16.04
N TYR A 34 25.61 4.26 15.70
CA TYR A 34 26.51 5.05 16.53
C TYR A 34 27.66 5.62 15.68
N ASN A 35 28.39 6.58 16.25
CA ASN A 35 29.64 7.05 15.65
C ASN A 35 30.81 6.17 16.11
N GLN A 36 31.70 5.76 15.20
CA GLN A 36 32.83 4.87 15.53
C GLN A 36 33.80 5.44 16.57
N LYS A 37 33.93 6.77 16.65
CA LYS A 37 34.75 7.46 17.66
C LYS A 37 34.11 7.47 19.04
N CYS A 38 32.80 7.19 19.15
CA CYS A 38 32.06 7.15 20.41
C CYS A 38 31.03 6.00 20.39
N PRO A 39 31.48 4.72 20.45
CA PRO A 39 30.61 3.55 20.30
C PRO A 39 29.69 3.31 21.52
N SER A 40 29.94 4.00 22.63
CA SER A 40 29.08 3.97 23.82
C SER A 40 27.78 4.76 23.61
N VAL A 41 27.79 5.79 22.75
CA VAL A 41 26.60 6.58 22.38
C VAL A 41 25.87 5.87 21.24
N LYS A 42 24.74 5.24 21.57
CA LYS A 42 23.96 4.45 20.62
C LYS A 42 22.55 4.97 20.46
N TRP A 43 22.06 4.86 19.24
CA TRP A 43 20.77 5.37 18.82
C TRP A 43 19.93 4.28 18.15
N GLU A 44 18.62 4.39 18.28
CA GLU A 44 17.61 3.60 17.59
C GLU A 44 16.51 4.52 17.06
N LEU A 45 15.90 4.15 15.94
CA LEU A 45 14.64 4.74 15.50
C LEU A 45 13.48 3.84 15.95
N ARG A 46 12.45 4.44 16.52
CA ARG A 46 11.19 3.76 16.83
C ARG A 46 10.08 4.27 15.92
N VAL A 47 9.34 3.35 15.32
CA VAL A 47 8.13 3.67 14.55
C VAL A 47 6.91 3.16 15.30
N TYR A 48 6.02 4.09 15.60
CA TYR A 48 4.74 3.86 16.25
C TYR A 48 3.66 3.83 15.18
N THR A 49 2.89 2.75 15.18
CA THR A 49 1.66 2.67 14.41
C THR A 49 0.50 2.79 15.38
N THR A 50 -0.37 3.76 15.16
CA THR A 50 -1.53 3.91 16.03
C THR A 50 -2.71 3.20 15.37
N ASN A 51 -3.11 2.06 15.94
CA ASN A 51 -4.21 1.24 15.43
C ASN A 51 -5.60 1.71 15.89
N SER A 52 -5.70 2.90 16.50
CA SER A 52 -6.98 3.38 17.01
C SER A 52 -7.79 4.02 15.88
N ARG A 53 -8.84 3.31 15.46
CA ARG A 53 -10.09 3.99 15.11
C ARG A 53 -10.59 4.65 16.38
N VAL A 54 -10.15 5.87 16.67
CA VAL A 54 -10.75 6.65 17.75
C VAL A 54 -12.11 7.10 17.25
N GLN A 55 -13.17 6.33 17.57
CA GLN A 55 -14.50 6.91 17.69
C GLN A 55 -14.53 7.66 19.01
N GLN A 56 -14.45 8.99 18.96
CA GLN A 56 -14.99 9.81 20.04
C GLN A 56 -16.25 10.49 19.52
N GLY A 57 -17.36 10.22 20.19
CA GLY A 57 -18.63 10.91 19.95
C GLY A 57 -19.71 10.40 20.90
N TYR A 58 -20.15 11.26 21.81
CA TYR A 58 -21.47 11.16 22.41
C TYR A 58 -22.41 12.06 21.58
N GLY A 59 -23.31 11.47 20.78
CA GLY A 59 -24.43 12.17 20.15
C GLY A 59 -24.65 11.91 18.65
N PRO A 60 -25.82 12.29 18.10
CA PRO A 60 -26.32 11.78 16.81
C PRO A 60 -25.68 12.40 15.55
N HIS A 61 -24.71 13.30 15.68
CA HIS A 61 -24.07 14.00 14.55
C HIS A 61 -22.54 13.89 14.64
N CYS A 62 -22.03 12.65 14.56
CA CYS A 62 -20.59 12.40 14.51
C CYS A 62 -20.07 12.41 13.06
N TYR A 63 -19.45 13.51 12.66
CA TYR A 63 -18.52 13.53 11.53
C TYR A 63 -17.17 14.04 12.04
N THR A 64 -16.19 13.13 12.15
CA THR A 64 -14.74 13.33 11.95
C THR A 64 -13.99 12.10 12.49
N THR A 65 -13.49 11.25 11.60
CA THR A 65 -12.48 10.24 11.94
C THR A 65 -11.10 10.85 11.72
N TYR A 66 -10.40 11.25 12.78
CA TYR A 66 -8.97 11.53 12.69
C TYR A 66 -8.23 10.19 12.62
N PHE A 67 -7.52 9.94 11.53
CA PHE A 67 -6.57 8.84 11.47
C PHE A 67 -5.42 9.19 12.40
N ALA A 68 -5.22 8.37 13.42
CA ALA A 68 -4.07 8.53 14.29
C ALA A 68 -2.80 8.32 13.46
N ASP A 69 -1.97 9.36 13.35
CA ASP A 69 -0.83 9.35 12.45
C ASP A 69 0.22 8.32 12.91
N ASN A 70 0.85 7.68 11.93
CA ASN A 70 2.08 6.93 12.20
C ASN A 70 3.12 7.95 12.65
N SER A 71 3.99 7.58 13.59
CA SER A 71 5.03 8.50 14.05
C SER A 71 6.37 7.80 14.22
N VAL A 72 7.43 8.58 14.14
CA VAL A 72 8.80 8.14 14.35
C VAL A 72 9.47 8.98 15.43
N SER A 73 10.30 8.36 16.26
CA SER A 73 11.14 9.05 17.22
C SER A 73 12.57 8.49 17.18
N LEU A 74 13.51 9.32 17.66
CA LEU A 74 14.89 8.95 17.90
C LEU A 74 15.06 8.60 19.38
N VAL A 75 15.69 7.47 19.67
CA VAL A 75 15.90 6.98 21.03
C VAL A 75 17.37 6.76 21.29
N GLN A 76 17.83 7.27 22.43
CA GLN A 76 19.13 7.04 23.01
C GLN A 76 19.06 5.74 23.82
N VAL A 77 19.91 4.77 23.47
CA VAL A 77 19.94 3.42 24.10
C VAL A 77 21.33 3.02 24.61
N GLY A 78 22.32 3.89 24.40
CA GLY A 78 23.69 3.74 24.90
C GLY A 78 23.95 4.63 26.12
N LEU A 79 25.20 4.69 26.58
CA LEU A 79 25.66 5.54 27.68
C LEU A 79 24.89 5.31 29.02
N LYS A 80 25.43 4.42 29.88
CA LYS A 80 24.74 3.97 31.11
C LYS A 80 24.84 4.95 32.29
N ASP A 81 25.75 5.90 32.25
CA ASP A 81 26.01 6.79 33.38
C ASP A 81 25.14 8.06 33.29
N MET A 82 24.16 8.17 34.20
CA MET A 82 23.16 9.24 34.29
C MET A 82 23.72 10.66 34.52
N ASN A 83 25.03 10.79 34.77
CA ASN A 83 25.67 12.08 35.00
C ASN A 83 26.11 12.79 33.73
N ASP A 84 26.21 12.06 32.61
CA ASP A 84 26.65 12.63 31.34
C ASP A 84 25.45 13.19 30.56
N SER A 85 25.40 14.51 30.38
CA SER A 85 24.44 15.15 29.47
C SER A 85 24.86 14.88 28.03
N LEU A 86 24.01 14.17 27.29
CA LEU A 86 24.19 13.97 25.86
C LEU A 86 23.23 14.87 25.09
N LYS A 87 23.77 15.98 24.60
CA LYS A 87 23.06 16.85 23.65
C LYS A 87 23.33 16.38 22.24
N ALA A 88 22.26 16.09 21.50
CA ALA A 88 22.34 15.69 20.10
C ALA A 88 21.53 16.62 19.22
N LYS A 89 22.12 17.01 18.09
CA LYS A 89 21.45 17.69 16.98
C LYS A 89 21.16 16.67 15.89
N PHE A 90 19.90 16.56 15.46
CA PHE A 90 19.47 15.54 14.51
C PHE A 90 18.40 16.05 13.53
N ASN A 91 18.24 15.29 12.45
CA ASN A 91 17.20 15.47 11.44
C ASN A 91 16.60 14.10 11.12
N ILE A 92 15.31 14.04 10.87
CA ILE A 92 14.63 12.82 10.42
C ILE A 92 13.95 13.12 9.08
N TYR A 93 14.20 12.26 8.10
CA TYR A 93 13.64 12.37 6.75
C TYR A 93 12.89 11.09 6.37
N ILE A 94 11.87 11.24 5.52
CA ILE A 94 11.29 10.16 4.73
C ILE A 94 11.90 10.17 3.35
N LEU A 95 12.34 9.01 2.88
CA LEU A 95 12.82 8.81 1.52
C LEU A 95 11.67 8.31 0.64
N GLY A 96 11.39 9.04 -0.44
CA GLY A 96 10.49 8.61 -1.50
C GLY A 96 11.16 7.64 -2.48
N ASP A 97 10.36 6.95 -3.29
CA ASP A 97 10.83 5.92 -4.25
C ASP A 97 11.84 6.44 -5.29
N ASN A 98 11.83 7.74 -5.55
CA ASN A 98 12.73 8.43 -6.47
C ASN A 98 13.95 9.07 -5.77
N GLY A 99 14.17 8.78 -4.49
CA GLY A 99 15.24 9.37 -3.68
C GLY A 99 14.93 10.75 -3.11
N ASN A 100 13.74 11.31 -3.36
CA ASN A 100 13.34 12.59 -2.78
C ASN A 100 13.24 12.48 -1.25
N LYS A 101 13.80 13.47 -0.53
CA LYS A 101 13.75 13.54 0.93
C LYS A 101 12.65 14.50 1.39
N SER A 102 11.75 14.03 2.25
CA SER A 102 10.77 14.87 2.96
C SER A 102 11.16 14.97 4.42
N SER A 103 11.46 16.18 4.91
CA SER A 103 11.84 16.40 6.31
C SER A 103 10.64 16.21 7.24
N LEU A 104 10.78 15.36 8.26
CA LEU A 104 9.84 15.24 9.38
C LEU A 104 10.21 16.16 10.54
N CYS A 105 11.52 16.26 10.81
CA CYS A 105 12.06 17.25 11.74
C CYS A 105 13.42 17.74 11.24
N GLY A 106 13.64 19.05 11.38
CA GLY A 106 14.82 19.74 10.90
C GLY A 106 15.49 20.56 12.02
N ASN A 107 16.80 20.41 12.15
CA ASN A 107 17.66 21.11 13.10
C ASN A 107 17.25 20.95 14.57
N THR A 108 16.61 19.85 14.93
CA THR A 108 16.21 19.58 16.32
C THR A 108 17.44 19.33 17.17
N THR A 109 17.51 19.98 18.33
CA THR A 109 18.53 19.74 19.35
C THR A 109 17.84 19.32 20.63
N LEU A 110 18.23 18.17 21.19
CA LEU A 110 17.65 17.64 22.41
C LEU A 110 18.75 17.19 23.38
N ASP A 111 18.50 17.40 24.66
CA ASP A 111 19.33 16.90 25.76
C ASP A 111 18.73 15.60 26.29
N PHE A 112 19.37 14.47 26.01
CA PHE A 112 18.87 13.15 26.36
C PHE A 112 19.16 12.75 27.82
N LYS A 113 19.50 13.72 28.68
CA LYS A 113 19.79 13.48 30.10
C LYS A 113 18.58 12.94 30.88
N ASN A 114 17.39 13.51 30.65
CA ASN A 114 16.17 13.13 31.38
C ASN A 114 15.14 12.42 30.48
N GLU A 115 15.23 12.62 29.16
CA GLU A 115 14.33 12.03 28.18
C GLU A 115 15.15 11.24 27.18
N LEU A 116 15.09 9.91 27.27
CA LEU A 116 15.84 9.01 26.37
C LEU A 116 15.25 8.96 24.95
N GLU A 117 14.09 9.56 24.73
CA GLU A 117 13.35 9.50 23.47
C GLU A 117 12.92 10.90 23.06
N SER A 118 13.07 11.23 21.78
CA SER A 118 12.60 12.49 21.23
C SER A 118 11.09 12.56 21.17
N ASN A 119 10.57 13.75 20.85
CA ASN A 119 9.20 13.90 20.35
C ASN A 119 8.91 12.89 19.22
N LYS A 120 7.66 12.48 19.13
CA LYS A 120 7.13 11.64 18.06
C LYS A 120 6.75 12.53 16.88
N TYR A 121 7.40 12.31 15.75
CA TYR A 121 7.16 13.07 14.53
C TYR A 121 6.21 12.29 13.63
N SER A 122 5.01 12.84 13.44
CA SER A 122 3.98 12.22 12.61
C SER A 122 4.38 12.15 11.14
N PHE A 123 3.98 11.07 10.49
CA PHE A 123 4.09 10.89 9.06
C PHE A 123 2.89 10.16 8.49
N THR A 124 2.53 10.57 7.27
CA THR A 124 1.48 9.91 6.51
C THR A 124 2.11 8.90 5.57
N LYS A 125 1.65 7.65 5.65
CA LYS A 125 1.96 6.66 4.62
C LYS A 125 1.40 7.16 3.30
N ARG A 126 2.17 7.05 2.20
CA ARG A 126 1.54 7.09 0.88
C ARG A 126 0.55 5.93 0.85
N LYS A 127 -0.74 6.27 0.76
CA LYS A 127 -1.78 5.27 0.52
C LYS A 127 -1.42 4.62 -0.79
N THR A 128 -0.99 3.36 -0.73
CA THR A 128 -0.59 2.59 -1.90
C THR A 128 -1.70 2.74 -2.93
N ALA A 129 -1.35 3.16 -4.16
CA ALA A 129 -2.31 3.37 -5.25
C ALA A 129 -3.28 2.18 -5.38
N ASN A 130 -2.83 0.98 -4.98
CA ASN A 130 -3.61 -0.24 -4.82
C ASN A 130 -4.97 -0.05 -4.14
N LYS A 131 -5.12 0.62 -2.99
CA LYS A 131 -6.46 0.77 -2.37
C LYS A 131 -7.42 1.64 -3.19
N THR A 132 -6.88 2.64 -3.89
CA THR A 132 -7.68 3.52 -4.76
C THR A 132 -8.06 2.78 -6.04
N ILE A 133 -7.12 2.03 -6.63
CA ILE A 133 -7.35 1.19 -7.81
C ILE A 133 -8.34 0.06 -7.47
N GLU A 134 -8.20 -0.59 -6.32
CA GLU A 134 -9.12 -1.64 -5.85
C GLU A 134 -10.56 -1.16 -5.85
N LYS A 135 -10.79 0.07 -5.34
CA LYS A 135 -12.14 0.61 -5.21
C LYS A 135 -12.65 1.26 -6.50
N TYR A 136 -11.79 1.89 -7.29
CA TYR A 136 -12.19 2.78 -8.38
C TYR A 136 -11.56 2.40 -9.73
N SER A 137 -11.04 1.17 -9.91
CA SER A 137 -10.32 0.75 -11.13
C SER A 137 -11.06 1.08 -12.43
N GLU A 138 -12.38 0.93 -12.44
CA GLU A 138 -13.24 1.12 -13.61
C GLU A 138 -13.48 2.60 -13.93
N ASP A 139 -13.81 3.38 -12.90
CA ASP A 139 -14.02 4.83 -13.03
C ASP A 139 -12.70 5.53 -13.38
N LEU A 140 -11.61 5.11 -12.72
CA LEU A 140 -10.27 5.59 -13.03
C LEU A 140 -9.86 5.22 -14.44
N PHE A 141 -10.16 4.01 -14.91
CA PHE A 141 -9.89 3.62 -16.29
C PHE A 141 -10.65 4.54 -17.25
N SER A 142 -11.95 4.75 -17.02
CA SER A 142 -12.79 5.58 -17.88
C SER A 142 -12.31 7.02 -17.96
N VAL A 143 -11.90 7.60 -16.82
CA VAL A 143 -11.29 8.93 -16.76
C VAL A 143 -9.92 8.94 -17.45
N ALA A 144 -9.07 7.95 -17.19
CA ALA A 144 -7.75 7.84 -17.80
C ALA A 144 -7.84 7.71 -19.32
N HIS A 145 -8.78 6.93 -19.83
CA HIS A 145 -9.05 6.81 -21.26
C HIS A 145 -9.52 8.14 -21.86
N LYS A 146 -10.46 8.84 -21.19
CA LYS A 146 -10.96 10.14 -21.64
C LYS A 146 -9.86 11.21 -21.77
N TYR A 147 -8.88 11.19 -20.86
CA TYR A 147 -7.77 12.15 -20.85
C TYR A 147 -6.45 11.56 -21.38
N GLU A 148 -6.49 10.39 -22.02
CA GLU A 148 -5.35 9.71 -22.64
C GLU A 148 -4.14 9.47 -21.72
N VAL A 149 -4.40 9.22 -20.43
CA VAL A 149 -3.36 8.95 -19.42
C VAL A 149 -2.92 7.48 -19.50
N LYS A 150 -2.08 7.17 -20.50
CA LYS A 150 -1.68 5.79 -20.87
C LYS A 150 -1.20 4.93 -19.69
N GLN A 151 -0.35 5.47 -18.83
CA GLN A 151 0.18 4.72 -17.68
C GLN A 151 -0.92 4.29 -16.71
N LEU A 152 -1.89 5.17 -16.45
CA LEU A 152 -3.00 4.85 -15.56
C LEU A 152 -3.97 3.85 -16.20
N MET A 153 -4.19 3.95 -17.52
CA MET A 153 -4.97 2.95 -18.26
C MET A 153 -4.36 1.56 -18.13
N GLU A 154 -3.04 1.43 -18.32
CA GLU A 154 -2.34 0.14 -18.19
C GLU A 154 -2.40 -0.40 -16.77
N ILE A 155 -2.19 0.44 -15.75
CA ILE A 155 -2.29 0.05 -14.34
C ILE A 155 -3.71 -0.48 -14.03
N CYS A 156 -4.74 0.24 -14.47
CA CYS A 156 -6.12 -0.16 -14.28
C CYS A 156 -6.43 -1.46 -15.03
N GLU A 157 -6.06 -1.60 -16.30
CA GLU A 157 -6.30 -2.81 -17.09
C GLU A 157 -5.64 -4.04 -16.43
N ASN A 158 -4.38 -3.92 -16.01
CA ASN A 158 -3.66 -5.00 -15.34
C ASN A 158 -4.35 -5.41 -14.02
N TYR A 159 -4.81 -4.44 -13.24
CA TYR A 159 -5.54 -4.73 -12.01
C TYR A 159 -6.88 -5.43 -12.29
N MET A 160 -7.64 -4.92 -13.27
CA MET A 160 -8.93 -5.51 -13.66
C MET A 160 -8.76 -6.96 -14.15
N ALA A 161 -7.73 -7.21 -14.95
CA ALA A 161 -7.41 -8.53 -15.49
C ALA A 161 -6.98 -9.53 -14.41
N ALA A 162 -6.25 -9.07 -13.39
CA ALA A 162 -5.80 -9.91 -12.28
C ALA A 162 -6.90 -10.24 -11.26
N ASN A 163 -7.99 -9.46 -11.21
CA ASN A 163 -9.01 -9.54 -10.16
C ASN A 163 -10.42 -9.73 -10.76
N ILE A 164 -10.59 -10.82 -11.51
CA ILE A 164 -11.89 -11.21 -12.08
C ILE A 164 -12.58 -12.20 -11.15
N ASP A 165 -13.86 -11.96 -10.86
CA ASP A 165 -14.74 -12.83 -10.08
C ASP A 165 -16.14 -12.90 -10.69
N THR A 166 -17.04 -13.69 -10.10
CA THR A 166 -18.40 -13.88 -10.62
C THR A 166 -19.25 -12.61 -10.57
N ALA A 167 -18.99 -11.73 -9.59
CA ALA A 167 -19.74 -10.50 -9.41
C ALA A 167 -19.33 -9.42 -10.43
N ASN A 168 -18.05 -9.38 -10.80
CA ASN A 168 -17.50 -8.36 -11.68
C ASN A 168 -17.34 -8.83 -13.15
N PHE A 169 -17.37 -10.14 -13.42
CA PHE A 169 -17.11 -10.73 -14.73
C PHE A 169 -17.84 -10.04 -15.89
N SER A 170 -19.15 -9.83 -15.75
CA SER A 170 -19.99 -9.20 -16.78
C SER A 170 -19.45 -7.81 -17.15
N LYS A 171 -19.19 -6.98 -16.13
CA LYS A 171 -18.68 -5.62 -16.31
C LYS A 171 -17.27 -5.61 -16.91
N ARG A 172 -16.40 -6.55 -16.52
CA ARG A 172 -15.06 -6.71 -17.10
C ARG A 172 -15.11 -7.05 -18.60
N CYS A 173 -16.01 -7.95 -19.01
CA CYS A 173 -16.21 -8.28 -20.42
C CYS A 173 -16.70 -7.05 -21.21
N SER A 174 -17.68 -6.31 -20.68
CA SER A 174 -18.16 -5.09 -21.33
C SER A 174 -17.06 -4.04 -21.48
N TYR A 175 -16.19 -3.88 -20.48
CA TYR A 175 -15.05 -2.97 -20.56
C TYR A 175 -14.03 -3.43 -21.61
N ALA A 176 -13.75 -4.73 -21.67
CA ALA A 176 -12.83 -5.30 -22.65
C ALA A 176 -13.30 -5.02 -24.08
N GLU A 177 -14.60 -5.19 -24.34
CA GLU A 177 -15.20 -4.93 -25.64
C GLU A 177 -15.28 -3.43 -25.97
N LEU A 178 -15.80 -2.62 -25.04
CA LEU A 178 -16.00 -1.18 -25.24
C LEU A 178 -14.69 -0.44 -25.53
N TYR A 179 -13.64 -0.76 -24.78
CA TYR A 179 -12.35 -0.08 -24.85
C TYR A 179 -11.28 -0.88 -25.63
N ARG A 180 -11.64 -2.05 -26.20
CA ARG A 180 -10.74 -2.94 -26.95
C ARG A 180 -9.49 -3.36 -26.16
N LEU A 181 -9.70 -3.77 -24.92
CA LEU A 181 -8.63 -4.11 -23.96
C LEU A 181 -8.24 -5.59 -24.08
N SER A 182 -7.25 -5.88 -24.91
CA SER A 182 -6.87 -7.25 -25.26
C SER A 182 -6.35 -8.08 -24.07
N LYS A 183 -5.68 -7.46 -23.08
CA LYS A 183 -5.22 -8.19 -21.88
C LYS A 183 -6.40 -8.56 -21.00
N LEU A 184 -7.31 -7.60 -20.78
CA LEU A 184 -8.52 -7.83 -20.00
C LEU A 184 -9.45 -8.85 -20.67
N GLU A 185 -9.61 -8.76 -21.99
CA GLU A 185 -10.37 -9.72 -22.79
C GLU A 185 -9.84 -11.15 -22.58
N LYS A 186 -8.53 -11.34 -22.77
CA LYS A 186 -7.88 -12.64 -22.54
C LYS A 186 -8.07 -13.15 -21.11
N ALA A 187 -8.03 -12.26 -20.12
CA ALA A 187 -8.28 -12.63 -18.73
C ALA A 187 -9.73 -13.08 -18.49
N CYS A 188 -10.71 -12.41 -19.11
CA CYS A 188 -12.12 -12.84 -19.09
C CYS A 188 -12.29 -14.25 -19.69
N PHE A 189 -11.69 -14.51 -20.84
CA PHE A 189 -11.68 -15.83 -21.46
C PHE A 189 -11.08 -16.91 -20.54
N ASN A 190 -9.89 -16.65 -19.98
CA ASN A 190 -9.23 -17.57 -19.04
C ASN A 190 -10.10 -17.84 -17.80
N TYR A 191 -10.70 -16.80 -17.23
CA TYR A 191 -11.59 -16.94 -16.08
C TYR A 191 -12.79 -17.84 -16.44
N PHE A 192 -13.46 -17.56 -17.55
CA PHE A 192 -14.60 -18.34 -18.02
C PHE A 192 -14.22 -19.80 -18.25
N SER A 193 -13.12 -20.06 -18.95
CA SER A 193 -12.62 -21.40 -19.23
C SER A 193 -12.31 -22.18 -17.94
N SER A 194 -11.73 -21.53 -16.92
CA SER A 194 -11.45 -22.15 -15.61
C SER A 194 -12.68 -22.46 -14.76
N LYS A 195 -13.76 -21.68 -14.91
CA LYS A 195 -15.01 -21.81 -14.12
C LYS A 195 -16.18 -22.37 -14.92
N ARG A 196 -15.96 -22.76 -16.18
CA ARG A 196 -17.01 -23.07 -17.16
C ARG A 196 -18.09 -24.02 -16.65
N GLY A 197 -17.67 -25.12 -16.00
CA GLY A 197 -18.58 -26.18 -15.54
C GLY A 197 -19.61 -25.71 -14.52
N THR A 198 -19.23 -24.81 -13.60
CA THR A 198 -20.14 -24.27 -12.58
C THR A 198 -20.77 -22.95 -13.01
N PHE A 199 -20.05 -22.13 -13.77
CA PHE A 199 -20.49 -20.80 -14.15
C PHE A 199 -21.60 -20.80 -15.20
N ILE A 200 -21.59 -21.73 -16.17
CA ILE A 200 -22.64 -21.80 -17.20
C ILE A 200 -24.03 -22.09 -16.59
N LEU A 201 -24.08 -22.76 -15.44
CA LEU A 201 -25.32 -23.08 -14.74
C LEU A 201 -25.82 -21.95 -13.83
N SER A 202 -25.03 -20.88 -13.67
CA SER A 202 -25.30 -19.78 -12.76
C SER A 202 -26.35 -18.80 -13.31
N LYS A 203 -27.02 -18.06 -12.42
CA LYS A 203 -27.97 -17.00 -12.82
C LYS A 203 -27.22 -15.82 -13.44
N GLU A 204 -26.00 -15.59 -12.98
CA GLU A 204 -25.06 -14.57 -13.43
C GLU A 204 -24.73 -14.76 -14.92
N TRP A 205 -24.44 -15.99 -15.35
CA TRP A 205 -24.20 -16.31 -16.75
C TRP A 205 -25.44 -16.11 -17.63
N ASN A 206 -26.61 -16.54 -17.16
CA ASN A 206 -27.85 -16.35 -17.91
C ASN A 206 -28.19 -14.86 -18.12
N ASN A 207 -27.97 -14.04 -17.08
CA ASN A 207 -28.11 -12.59 -17.19
C ASN A 207 -27.07 -11.99 -18.16
N PHE A 208 -25.80 -12.40 -18.03
CA PHE A 208 -24.73 -11.97 -18.93
C PHE A 208 -25.03 -12.29 -20.39
N LYS A 209 -25.43 -13.52 -20.69
CA LYS A 209 -25.75 -14.01 -22.04
C LYS A 209 -26.89 -13.22 -22.69
N THR A 210 -27.86 -12.79 -21.91
CA THR A 210 -29.00 -12.01 -22.41
C THR A 210 -28.56 -10.61 -22.87
N ASN A 211 -27.65 -9.99 -22.11
CA ASN A 211 -27.20 -8.61 -22.32
C ASN A 211 -25.98 -8.49 -23.25
N ASN A 212 -25.18 -9.55 -23.39
CA ASN A 212 -23.91 -9.54 -24.12
C ASN A 212 -23.83 -10.75 -25.08
N LYS A 213 -24.81 -10.88 -25.98
CA LYS A 213 -24.99 -12.07 -26.83
C LYS A 213 -23.74 -12.41 -27.66
N ASP A 214 -23.15 -11.42 -28.32
CA ASP A 214 -21.99 -11.62 -29.20
C ASP A 214 -20.74 -12.02 -28.40
N PHE A 215 -20.47 -11.35 -27.28
CA PHE A 215 -19.36 -11.72 -26.40
C PHE A 215 -19.57 -13.11 -25.78
N ALA A 216 -20.79 -13.41 -25.34
CA ALA A 216 -21.14 -14.72 -24.79
C ALA A 216 -20.98 -15.84 -25.83
N PHE A 217 -21.34 -15.57 -27.09
CA PHE A 217 -21.12 -16.50 -28.19
C PHE A 217 -19.63 -16.78 -28.38
N ARG A 218 -18.79 -15.73 -28.44
CA ARG A 218 -17.32 -15.87 -28.53
C ARG A 218 -16.72 -16.68 -27.37
N LEU A 219 -17.17 -16.44 -26.13
CA LEU A 219 -16.75 -17.22 -24.95
C LEU A 219 -17.12 -18.72 -25.06
N LEU A 220 -18.30 -19.01 -25.60
CA LEU A 220 -18.75 -20.39 -25.77
C LEU A 220 -17.97 -21.11 -26.87
N GLU A 221 -17.66 -20.40 -27.95
CA GLU A 221 -16.88 -20.88 -29.10
C GLU A 221 -15.37 -20.99 -28.85
N GLU A 222 -14.84 -20.39 -27.77
CA GLU A 222 -13.39 -20.38 -27.48
C GLU A 222 -12.74 -21.79 -27.44
N LYS A 223 -13.54 -22.86 -27.25
CA LYS A 223 -13.09 -24.26 -27.42
C LYS A 223 -12.51 -24.59 -28.80
N GLN A 224 -12.70 -23.74 -29.82
CA GLN A 224 -12.14 -23.95 -31.16
C GLN A 224 -10.83 -23.19 -31.43
N ILE A 225 -10.42 -22.21 -30.61
CA ILE A 225 -9.28 -21.33 -30.94
C ILE A 225 -7.99 -21.76 -30.22
N PHE A 226 -8.09 -22.39 -29.05
CA PHE A 226 -6.94 -23.00 -28.37
C PHE A 226 -7.08 -24.52 -28.37
N GLY A 227 -6.74 -25.12 -29.52
CA GLY A 227 -6.84 -26.55 -29.74
C GLY A 227 -6.22 -27.37 -28.61
N GLU A 228 -7.07 -28.21 -28.00
CA GLU A 228 -6.61 -29.50 -27.50
C GLU A 228 -5.92 -30.19 -28.67
N LYS A 229 -4.59 -30.28 -28.62
CA LYS A 229 -3.90 -31.40 -29.25
C LYS A 229 -4.39 -32.65 -28.52
N ILE A 230 -5.49 -33.20 -28.99
CA ILE A 230 -5.87 -34.57 -28.67
C ILE A 230 -4.78 -35.44 -29.30
N GLY A 231 -3.93 -35.99 -28.44
CA GLY A 231 -2.93 -36.98 -28.82
C GLY A 231 -3.61 -38.16 -29.50
N LYS A 232 -2.94 -38.65 -30.55
CA LYS A 232 -3.22 -39.91 -31.22
C LYS A 232 -3.31 -41.07 -30.23
#